data_AF-A0A7X2TAX0-F1
#
_entry.id   AF-A0A7X2TAX0-F1
#
_cell.length_a   1.000
_cell.length_b   1.000
_cell.length_c   1.000
_cell.angle_alpha   90.00
_cell.angle_beta   90.00
_cell.angle_gamma   90.00
#
_symmetry.space_group_name_H-M   'P 1'
#
loop_
_entity.id
_entity.type
_entity.pdbx_description
1 polymer ?
#
loop_
_entity_poly.entity_id
_entity_poly.type
_entity_poly.pdbx_seq_one_letter_code
_entity_poly.pdbx_strand_id
1 'polypeptide(L)'
;MKKINWLFVLVDKGKPTQRWLIKIRSIQQLIAYYNEISDAKQQKSDLDIQKHNKISDKKIDIQQASQHTNDINLDEQMKALASNKQLYIDSDGKWTTEPQTEDNFLYRKYPAFPNFTKKDISIKSFNDGVHSYAKIGDLEVREGDKIKWDTYEEAYEACMKIIGSNADKDKD
;
A
#
# COMPACT_ATOMS: atom_id res chain seq x y z
N MET A 1 9.46 -13.50 16.31
CA MET A 1 8.25 -13.47 15.47
C MET A 1 8.64 -13.72 14.01
N LYS A 2 7.95 -14.58 13.28
CA LYS A 2 8.21 -14.80 11.84
C LYS A 2 7.84 -13.50 11.10
N LYS A 3 8.74 -12.96 10.28
CA LYS A 3 8.45 -11.73 9.51
C LYS A 3 7.29 -12.00 8.56
N ILE A 4 6.25 -11.18 8.65
CA ILE A 4 5.09 -11.24 7.76
C ILE A 4 5.43 -10.45 6.51
N ASN A 5 5.19 -11.04 5.33
CA ASN A 5 5.20 -10.30 4.09
C ASN A 5 3.77 -9.83 3.82
N TRP A 6 3.62 -8.52 3.70
CA TRP A 6 2.37 -7.83 3.43
C TRP A 6 2.06 -7.88 1.94
N LEU A 7 0.89 -8.41 1.61
CA LEU A 7 0.39 -8.43 0.24
C LEU A 7 -0.40 -7.16 -0.03
N PHE A 8 0.11 -6.37 -0.97
CA PHE A 8 -0.59 -5.22 -1.53
C PHE A 8 -1.23 -5.63 -2.84
N VAL A 9 -2.47 -5.22 -3.05
CA VAL A 9 -3.20 -5.40 -4.31
C VAL A 9 -3.63 -4.05 -4.84
N LEU A 10 -3.39 -3.81 -6.12
CA LEU A 10 -3.93 -2.67 -6.84
C LEU A 10 -5.31 -3.05 -7.35
N VAL A 11 -6.27 -2.17 -7.14
CA VAL A 11 -7.64 -2.35 -7.65
C VAL A 11 -8.03 -1.14 -8.49
N ASP A 12 -8.96 -1.34 -9.43
CA ASP A 12 -9.49 -0.31 -10.31
C ASP A 12 -8.40 0.41 -11.12
N LYS A 13 -7.40 -0.35 -11.60
CA LYS A 13 -6.25 0.19 -12.33
C LYS A 13 -6.68 1.05 -13.53
N GLY A 14 -6.09 2.23 -13.63
CA GLY A 14 -6.39 3.24 -14.65
C GLY A 14 -7.69 4.02 -14.44
N LYS A 15 -8.47 3.74 -13.37
CA LYS A 15 -9.71 4.46 -13.06
C LYS A 15 -9.49 5.53 -11.98
N PRO A 16 -10.40 6.53 -11.85
CA PRO A 16 -10.36 7.49 -10.74
C PRO A 16 -10.44 6.86 -9.35
N THR A 17 -11.01 5.66 -9.23
CA THR A 17 -11.12 4.90 -7.98
C THR A 17 -9.90 4.03 -7.68
N GLN A 18 -8.86 4.08 -8.51
CA GLN A 18 -7.65 3.31 -8.34
C GLN A 18 -7.03 3.52 -6.95
N ARG A 19 -6.72 2.41 -6.28
CA ARG A 19 -6.06 2.44 -4.97
C ARG A 19 -5.33 1.15 -4.66
N TRP A 20 -4.36 1.25 -3.78
CA TRP A 20 -3.70 0.10 -3.18
C TRP A 20 -4.44 -0.33 -1.92
N LEU A 21 -4.60 -1.63 -1.73
CA LEU A 21 -5.17 -2.26 -0.54
C LEU A 21 -4.19 -3.27 0.03
N ILE A 22 -4.11 -3.38 1.36
CA ILE A 22 -3.44 -4.49 2.04
C ILE A 22 -4.47 -5.61 2.22
N LYS A 23 -4.08 -6.83 1.82
CA LYS A 23 -4.91 -8.03 1.95
C LYS A 23 -4.56 -8.81 3.22
N ILE A 24 -5.47 -8.83 4.18
CA ILE A 24 -5.35 -9.57 5.46
C ILE A 24 -6.18 -10.84 5.39
N ARG A 25 -5.55 -11.98 5.69
CA ARG A 25 -6.15 -13.32 5.56
C ARG A 25 -6.24 -14.08 6.88
N SER A 26 -5.66 -13.54 7.95
CA SER A 26 -5.73 -14.17 9.27
C SER A 26 -5.71 -13.15 10.40
N ILE A 27 -6.20 -13.58 11.55
CA ILE A 27 -6.17 -12.82 12.80
C ILE A 27 -4.73 -12.42 13.18
N GLN A 28 -3.76 -13.31 12.99
CA GLN A 28 -2.35 -13.01 13.29
C GLN A 28 -1.81 -11.89 12.39
N GLN A 29 -2.20 -11.84 11.12
CA GLN A 29 -1.85 -10.74 10.22
C GLN A 29 -2.52 -9.43 10.65
N LEU A 30 -3.78 -9.47 11.09
CA LEU A 30 -4.49 -8.29 11.57
C LEU A 30 -3.82 -7.68 12.81
N ILE A 31 -3.51 -8.52 13.80
CA ILE A 31 -2.81 -8.09 15.02
C ILE A 31 -1.44 -7.47 14.67
N ALA A 32 -0.67 -8.14 13.81
CA ALA A 32 0.63 -7.62 13.39
C ALA A 32 0.50 -6.28 12.65
N TYR A 33 -0.55 -6.09 11.85
CA TYR A 33 -0.79 -4.86 11.12
C TYR A 33 -1.00 -3.69 12.09
N TYR A 34 -1.88 -3.87 13.08
CA TYR A 34 -2.14 -2.85 14.09
C TYR A 34 -0.91 -2.52 14.95
N ASN A 35 -0.10 -3.53 15.29
CA ASN A 35 1.15 -3.30 16.01
C ASN A 35 2.11 -2.45 15.17
N GLU A 36 2.35 -2.81 13.90
CA GLU A 36 3.28 -2.07 13.04
C GLU A 36 2.84 -0.62 12.78
N ILE A 37 1.54 -0.36 12.57
CA ILE A 37 1.06 1.01 12.38
C ILE A 37 1.07 1.82 13.69
N SER A 38 0.85 1.20 14.86
CA SER A 38 0.95 1.87 16.16
C SER A 38 2.39 2.24 16.46
N ASP A 39 3.32 1.31 16.25
CA ASP A 39 4.75 1.54 16.45
C ASP A 39 5.25 2.69 15.57
N ALA A 40 4.82 2.73 14.30
CA ALA A 40 5.15 3.81 13.37
C ALA A 40 4.59 5.17 13.83
N LYS A 41 3.36 5.20 14.39
CA LYS A 41 2.76 6.43 14.95
C LYS A 41 3.53 6.92 16.17
N GLN A 42 3.91 6.03 17.08
CA GLN A 42 4.67 6.37 18.28
C GLN A 42 6.06 6.90 17.94
N GLN A 43 6.77 6.26 17.01
CA GLN A 43 8.08 6.76 16.55
C GLN A 43 7.97 8.14 15.91
N LYS A 44 6.90 8.40 15.15
CA LYS A 44 6.65 9.72 14.56
C LYS A 44 6.39 10.78 15.64
N SER A 45 5.55 10.49 16.63
CA SER A 45 5.30 11.42 17.74
C SER A 45 6.57 11.72 18.53
N ASP A 46 7.42 10.72 18.77
CA ASP A 46 8.68 10.90 19.50
C ASP A 46 9.66 11.78 18.71
N LEU A 47 9.74 11.60 17.40
CA LEU A 47 10.54 12.45 16.50
C LEU A 47 10.01 13.90 16.44
N ASP A 48 8.70 14.07 16.39
CA ASP A 48 8.08 15.40 16.38
C ASP A 48 8.26 16.11 17.73
N ILE A 49 8.13 15.40 18.86
CA ILE A 49 8.46 15.92 20.19
C ILE A 49 9.93 16.30 20.29
N GLN A 50 10.86 15.49 19.75
CA GLN A 50 12.29 15.84 19.73
C GLN A 50 12.58 17.10 18.88
N LYS A 51 11.87 17.29 17.76
CA LYS A 51 11.96 18.51 16.94
C LYS A 51 11.38 19.72 17.67
N HIS A 52 10.25 19.56 18.36
CA HIS A 52 9.57 20.62 19.10
C HIS A 52 10.27 20.98 20.43
N ASN A 53 10.94 20.04 21.10
CA ASN A 53 11.74 20.33 22.31
C ASN A 53 13.03 21.12 22.01
N LYS A 54 13.35 21.37 20.74
CA LYS A 54 14.32 22.40 20.33
C LYS A 54 13.72 23.81 20.27
N ILE A 55 12.39 23.96 20.35
CA ILE A 55 11.65 25.24 20.25
C ILE A 55 10.48 25.23 21.26
N SER A 56 10.78 25.60 22.51
CA SER A 56 9.88 26.10 23.56
C SER A 56 8.78 25.18 24.16
N ASP A 57 8.69 25.25 25.48
CA ASP A 57 7.67 24.67 26.35
C ASP A 57 6.23 24.93 25.90
N LYS A 58 5.48 23.87 25.59
CA LYS A 58 4.03 23.83 25.85
C LYS A 58 3.52 22.39 25.92
N LYS A 59 2.98 22.05 27.10
CA LYS A 59 2.21 20.84 27.41
C LYS A 59 1.13 20.61 26.35
N ILE A 60 1.08 19.41 25.77
CA ILE A 60 -0.07 18.96 24.96
C ILE A 60 -0.63 17.68 25.57
N ASP A 61 -1.91 17.79 25.91
CA ASP A 61 -2.83 16.76 26.35
C ASP A 61 -3.34 15.99 25.11
N ILE A 62 -2.77 14.82 24.80
CA ILE A 62 -3.07 14.04 23.57
C ILE A 62 -3.75 12.69 23.89
N GLN A 63 -3.91 12.31 25.16
CA GLN A 63 -4.20 10.91 25.49
C GLN A 63 -5.67 10.48 25.50
N GLN A 64 -6.67 11.35 25.28
CA GLN A 64 -8.08 10.96 25.51
C GLN A 64 -9.02 10.89 24.29
N ALA A 65 -8.54 11.04 23.05
CA ALA A 65 -9.43 11.04 21.87
C ALA A 65 -9.34 9.80 20.94
N SER A 66 -8.46 8.82 21.20
CA SER A 66 -8.11 7.80 20.19
C SER A 66 -8.45 6.34 20.54
N GLN A 67 -9.09 6.06 21.68
CA GLN A 67 -9.26 4.67 22.14
C GLN A 67 -10.63 4.05 21.79
N HIS A 68 -11.72 4.81 21.74
CA HIS A 68 -13.06 4.21 21.60
C HIS A 68 -13.51 3.86 20.18
N THR A 69 -12.90 4.42 19.12
CA THR A 69 -13.28 4.12 17.72
C THR A 69 -12.49 2.98 17.09
N ASN A 70 -11.37 2.56 17.70
CA ASN A 70 -10.52 1.47 17.20
C ASN A 70 -11.04 0.08 17.61
N ASP A 71 -11.66 -0.05 18.78
CA ASP A 71 -12.06 -1.35 19.34
C ASP A 71 -13.22 -2.01 18.58
N ILE A 72 -14.24 -1.23 18.18
CA ILE A 72 -15.41 -1.76 17.44
C ILE A 72 -14.98 -2.29 16.06
N ASN A 73 -14.11 -1.56 15.36
CA ASN A 73 -13.59 -1.98 14.06
C ASN A 73 -12.75 -3.24 14.16
N LEU A 74 -11.91 -3.35 15.19
CA LEU A 74 -11.08 -4.54 15.40
C LEU A 74 -11.95 -5.79 15.64
N ASP A 75 -12.98 -5.69 16.47
CA ASP A 75 -13.90 -6.80 16.74
C ASP A 75 -14.62 -7.29 15.48
N GLU A 76 -15.12 -6.38 14.64
CA GLU A 76 -15.78 -6.73 13.38
C GLU A 76 -14.82 -7.39 12.39
N GLN A 77 -13.61 -6.87 12.27
CA GLN A 77 -12.55 -7.44 11.44
C GLN A 77 -12.15 -8.85 11.92
N MET A 78 -12.02 -9.04 13.23
CA MET A 78 -11.73 -10.34 13.85
C MET A 78 -12.86 -11.35 13.60
N LYS A 79 -14.12 -10.93 13.76
CA LYS A 79 -15.30 -11.77 13.44
C LYS A 79 -15.34 -12.17 11.97
N ALA A 80 -15.03 -11.24 11.06
CA ALA A 80 -14.98 -11.51 9.63
C ALA A 80 -13.89 -12.55 9.30
N LEU A 81 -12.68 -12.39 9.84
CA LEU A 81 -11.59 -13.36 9.67
C LEU A 81 -11.89 -14.72 10.28
N ALA A 82 -12.50 -14.76 11.46
CA ALA A 82 -12.95 -16.01 12.11
C ALA A 82 -14.02 -16.73 11.28
N SER A 83 -14.77 -15.98 10.46
CA SER A 83 -15.76 -16.51 9.51
C SER A 83 -15.16 -16.82 8.13
N ASN A 84 -13.84 -17.02 8.03
CA ASN A 84 -13.10 -17.30 6.80
C ASN A 84 -13.21 -16.23 5.70
N LYS A 85 -13.59 -14.99 6.05
CA LYS A 85 -13.51 -13.86 5.12
C LYS A 85 -12.08 -13.32 5.07
N GLN A 86 -11.81 -12.51 4.05
CA GLN A 86 -10.56 -11.76 3.91
C GLN A 86 -10.88 -10.28 4.11
N LEU A 87 -9.92 -9.51 4.60
CA LEU A 87 -10.05 -8.06 4.71
C LEU A 87 -9.16 -7.39 3.69
N TYR A 88 -9.65 -6.29 3.14
CA TYR A 88 -8.89 -5.36 2.33
C TYR A 88 -8.89 -4.02 3.05
N ILE A 89 -7.72 -3.49 3.39
CA ILE A 89 -7.54 -2.24 4.13
C ILE A 89 -6.83 -1.23 3.23
N ASP A 90 -7.36 -0.02 3.09
CA ASP A 90 -6.74 1.06 2.32
C ASP A 90 -5.76 1.90 3.15
N SER A 91 -5.12 2.88 2.51
CA SER A 91 -4.12 3.76 3.16
C SER A 91 -4.71 4.66 4.25
N ASP A 92 -6.03 4.89 4.21
CA ASP A 92 -6.74 5.68 5.22
C ASP A 92 -7.24 4.81 6.38
N GLY A 93 -7.01 3.50 6.32
CA GLY A 93 -7.46 2.52 7.31
C GLY A 93 -8.91 2.06 7.14
N LYS A 94 -9.60 2.47 6.07
CA LYS A 94 -10.93 1.95 5.76
C LYS A 94 -10.79 0.52 5.26
N TRP A 95 -11.78 -0.31 5.55
CA TRP A 95 -11.71 -1.72 5.25
C TRP A 95 -13.00 -2.27 4.67
N THR A 96 -12.89 -3.39 3.95
CA THR A 96 -14.03 -4.15 3.41
C THR A 96 -13.73 -5.64 3.40
N THR A 97 -14.77 -6.46 3.40
CA THR A 97 -14.70 -7.91 3.10
C THR A 97 -15.11 -8.25 1.67
N GLU A 98 -15.55 -7.26 0.90
CA GLU A 98 -15.98 -7.47 -0.48
C GLU A 98 -14.79 -7.96 -1.32
N PRO A 99 -14.96 -9.06 -2.08
CA PRO A 99 -13.93 -9.52 -3.01
C PRO A 99 -13.52 -8.40 -3.97
N GLN A 100 -12.21 -8.26 -4.16
CA GLN A 100 -11.63 -7.26 -5.05
C GLN A 100 -11.03 -7.94 -6.28
N THR A 101 -11.19 -7.34 -7.45
CA THR A 101 -10.44 -7.72 -8.66
C THR A 101 -9.02 -7.15 -8.56
N GLU A 102 -8.03 -8.03 -8.44
CA GLU A 102 -6.63 -7.66 -8.23
C GLU A 102 -5.95 -7.38 -9.58
N ASP A 103 -5.81 -6.11 -9.95
CA ASP A 103 -5.20 -5.69 -11.22
C ASP A 103 -3.69 -5.83 -11.24
N ASN A 104 -3.04 -5.74 -10.08
CA ASN A 104 -1.61 -5.96 -9.81
C ASN A 104 -1.44 -6.33 -8.33
N PHE A 105 -0.29 -6.90 -7.98
CA PHE A 105 0.05 -7.17 -6.59
C PHE A 105 1.56 -7.13 -6.35
N LEU A 106 1.96 -6.84 -5.12
CA LEU A 106 3.34 -7.00 -4.66
C LEU A 106 3.40 -7.38 -3.18
N TYR A 107 4.53 -7.96 -2.78
CA TYR A 107 4.81 -8.33 -1.40
C TYR A 107 5.88 -7.41 -0.80
N ARG A 108 5.62 -6.84 0.37
CA ARG A 108 6.61 -6.03 1.10
C ARG A 108 6.80 -6.51 2.53
N LYS A 109 7.97 -6.21 3.09
CA LYS A 109 8.31 -6.55 4.49
C LYS A 109 7.62 -5.64 5.52
N TYR A 110 7.15 -4.47 5.09
CA TYR A 110 6.51 -3.46 5.94
C TYR A 110 5.18 -3.04 5.31
N PRO A 111 4.15 -2.68 6.09
CA PRO A 111 2.83 -2.27 5.62
C PRO A 111 2.84 -0.81 5.13
N ALA A 112 3.88 -0.44 4.38
CA ALA A 112 4.02 0.87 3.75
C ALA A 112 3.42 0.84 2.35
N PHE A 113 2.32 1.57 2.16
CA PHE A 113 1.58 1.64 0.90
C PHE A 113 2.49 2.11 -0.26
N PRO A 114 2.39 1.50 -1.44
CA PRO A 114 3.12 1.95 -2.61
C PRO A 114 2.73 3.37 -3.02
N ASN A 115 3.75 4.19 -3.26
CA ASN A 115 3.62 5.54 -3.79
C ASN A 115 4.64 5.71 -4.92
N PHE A 116 4.38 5.00 -6.02
CA PHE A 116 5.29 4.99 -7.16
C PHE A 116 5.20 6.29 -7.96
N THR A 117 6.34 6.65 -8.56
CA THR A 117 6.54 7.82 -9.41
C THR A 117 7.14 7.40 -10.75
N LYS A 118 7.26 8.33 -11.71
CA LYS A 118 7.89 8.02 -13.01
C LYS A 118 9.35 7.59 -12.87
N LYS A 119 10.05 8.09 -11.85
CA LYS A 119 11.45 7.78 -11.56
C LYS A 119 11.66 6.31 -11.16
N ASP A 120 10.59 5.65 -10.69
CA ASP A 120 10.64 4.25 -10.30
C ASP A 120 10.49 3.29 -11.49
N ILE A 121 10.15 3.79 -12.68
CA ILE A 121 9.94 2.97 -13.88
C ILE A 121 11.28 2.42 -14.40
N SER A 122 11.31 1.12 -14.62
CA SER A 122 12.41 0.42 -15.27
C SER A 122 11.85 -0.51 -16.33
N ILE A 123 12.21 -0.26 -17.59
CA ILE A 123 11.83 -1.10 -18.73
C ILE A 123 13.08 -1.72 -19.32
N LYS A 124 13.04 -3.03 -19.55
CA LYS A 124 14.12 -3.78 -20.18
C LYS A 124 13.59 -4.45 -21.45
N SER A 125 14.21 -4.12 -22.57
CA SER A 125 13.89 -4.73 -23.87
C SER A 125 14.94 -5.80 -24.22
N PHE A 126 14.51 -6.95 -24.71
CA PHE A 126 15.37 -8.05 -25.14
C PHE A 126 15.15 -8.37 -26.64
N ASN A 127 16.17 -8.93 -27.29
CA ASN A 127 16.18 -9.37 -28.70
C ASN A 127 15.68 -8.29 -29.69
N ASP A 128 16.55 -7.32 -30.00
CA ASP A 128 16.32 -6.27 -31.00
C ASP A 128 15.02 -5.45 -30.83
N GLY A 129 14.48 -5.39 -29.61
CA GLY A 129 13.31 -4.58 -29.27
C GLY A 129 11.95 -5.26 -29.39
N VAL A 130 11.91 -6.57 -29.66
CA VAL A 130 10.65 -7.32 -29.88
C VAL A 130 9.85 -7.53 -28.58
N HIS A 131 10.51 -7.54 -27.42
CA HIS A 131 9.81 -7.71 -26.14
C HIS A 131 10.37 -6.79 -25.06
N SER A 132 9.48 -6.06 -24.40
CA SER A 132 9.77 -5.18 -23.28
C SER A 132 9.10 -5.67 -22.00
N TYR A 133 9.85 -5.73 -20.91
CA TYR A 133 9.38 -6.06 -19.57
C TYR A 133 9.41 -4.81 -18.69
N ALA A 134 8.32 -4.53 -17.99
CA ALA A 134 8.16 -3.33 -17.18
C ALA A 134 8.16 -3.64 -15.68
N LYS A 135 8.89 -2.83 -14.92
CA LYS A 135 8.88 -2.80 -13.47
C LYS A 135 8.69 -1.37 -12.97
N ILE A 136 8.09 -1.22 -11.80
CA ILE A 136 8.01 0.04 -11.07
C ILE A 136 8.48 -0.20 -9.64
N GLY A 137 9.68 0.28 -9.30
CA GLY A 137 10.33 -0.04 -8.03
C GLY A 137 10.45 -1.57 -7.84
N ASP A 138 9.74 -2.09 -6.84
CA ASP A 138 9.68 -3.51 -6.49
C ASP A 138 8.50 -4.29 -7.13
N LEU A 139 7.67 -3.63 -7.93
CA LEU A 139 6.54 -4.23 -8.64
C LEU A 139 6.92 -4.68 -10.05
N GLU A 140 6.60 -5.93 -10.39
CA GLU A 140 6.51 -6.38 -11.79
C GLU A 140 5.13 -6.05 -12.34
N VAL A 141 5.09 -5.23 -13.38
CA VAL A 141 3.85 -4.76 -13.98
C VAL A 141 3.17 -5.91 -14.70
N ARG A 142 1.85 -6.04 -14.49
CA ARG A 142 1.00 -6.98 -15.22
C ARG A 142 -0.30 -6.36 -15.71
N GLU A 143 -0.87 -6.92 -16.76
CA GLU A 143 -2.23 -6.69 -17.23
C GLU A 143 -2.90 -8.05 -17.47
N GLY A 144 -3.61 -8.56 -16.45
CA GLY A 144 -4.03 -9.97 -16.42
C GLY A 144 -2.79 -10.88 -16.49
N ASP A 145 -2.75 -11.73 -17.52
CA ASP A 145 -1.61 -12.62 -17.78
C ASP A 145 -0.49 -11.96 -18.62
N LYS A 146 -0.70 -10.74 -19.13
CA LYS A 146 0.31 -10.00 -19.89
C LYS A 146 1.35 -9.41 -18.94
N ILE A 147 2.60 -9.88 -19.05
CA ILE A 147 3.78 -9.40 -18.28
C ILE A 147 4.90 -8.82 -19.17
N LYS A 148 4.66 -8.81 -20.48
CA LYS A 148 5.57 -8.28 -21.50
C LYS A 148 4.78 -7.62 -22.61
N TRP A 149 5.38 -6.62 -23.24
CA TRP A 149 4.79 -5.83 -24.33
C TRP A 149 5.70 -5.88 -25.53
N ASP A 150 5.14 -5.64 -26.71
CA ASP A 150 5.89 -5.73 -27.96
C ASP A 150 6.72 -4.45 -28.21
N THR A 151 6.44 -3.37 -27.47
CA THR A 151 7.18 -2.10 -27.56
C THR A 151 7.52 -1.53 -26.18
N TYR A 152 8.49 -0.63 -26.15
CA TYR A 152 8.84 0.12 -24.94
C TYR A 152 7.67 1.02 -24.52
N GLU A 153 7.03 1.67 -25.47
CA GLU A 153 5.93 2.62 -25.26
C GLU A 153 4.75 1.94 -24.57
N GLU A 154 4.36 0.75 -25.03
CA GLU A 154 3.30 -0.02 -24.41
C GLU A 154 3.64 -0.43 -22.97
N ALA A 155 4.87 -0.86 -22.73
CA ALA A 155 5.34 -1.20 -21.38
C ALA A 155 5.35 0.04 -20.46
N TYR A 156 5.70 1.21 -21.00
CA TYR A 156 5.68 2.47 -20.29
C TYR A 156 4.26 2.92 -19.96
N GLU A 157 3.32 2.84 -20.90
CA GLU A 157 1.90 3.14 -20.66
C GLU A 157 1.30 2.23 -19.59
N ALA A 158 1.64 0.94 -19.59
CA ALA A 158 1.22 0.02 -18.54
C ALA A 158 1.74 0.45 -17.15
N CYS A 159 2.97 0.96 -17.08
CA CYS A 159 3.50 1.55 -15.84
C CYS A 159 2.72 2.79 -15.42
N MET A 160 2.44 3.69 -16.37
CA MET A 160 1.70 4.93 -16.13
C MET A 160 0.30 4.67 -15.57
N LYS A 161 -0.39 3.62 -16.04
CA LYS A 161 -1.70 3.22 -15.48
C LYS A 161 -1.59 2.88 -13.99
N ILE A 162 -0.53 2.18 -13.55
CA ILE A 162 -0.32 1.86 -12.14
C ILE A 162 0.00 3.11 -11.31
N ILE A 163 0.76 4.05 -11.85
CA ILE A 163 1.07 5.31 -11.15
C ILE A 163 -0.22 6.14 -10.98
N GLY A 164 -1.11 6.11 -11.97
CA GLY A 164 -2.42 6.79 -11.90
C GLY A 164 -2.27 8.29 -11.64
N SER A 165 -3.07 8.85 -10.74
CA SER A 165 -3.08 10.28 -10.39
C SER A 165 -1.78 10.80 -9.77
N ASN A 166 -0.87 9.93 -9.31
CA ASN A 166 0.45 10.35 -8.85
C ASN A 166 1.39 10.75 -10.00
N ALA A 167 1.03 10.47 -11.25
CA ALA A 167 1.83 10.79 -12.44
C ALA A 167 2.01 12.30 -12.66
N ASP A 168 1.08 13.09 -12.15
CA ASP A 168 1.04 14.55 -12.31
C ASP A 168 1.74 15.32 -11.19
N LYS A 169 2.06 14.66 -10.07
CA LYS A 169 2.77 15.27 -8.92
C LYS A 169 4.29 15.46 -9.15
N ASP A 170 4.81 14.95 -10.26
CA ASP A 170 6.22 15.09 -10.66
C ASP A 170 6.45 16.31 -11.60
N LYS A 171 5.48 17.25 -11.69
CA LYS A 171 5.60 18.48 -12.51
C LYS A 171 6.12 19.72 -11.76
N ASP A 172 6.44 19.59 -10.48
CA ASP A 172 6.99 20.67 -9.63
C ASP A 172 8.47 20.46 -9.28
#